data_AF-A0A6I9N3S4-F1
#
_entry.id   AF-A0A6I9N3S4-F1
#
_cell.length_a   1.000
_cell.length_b   1.000
_cell.length_c   1.000
_cell.angle_alpha   90.00
_cell.angle_beta   90.00
_cell.angle_gamma   90.00
#
_symmetry.space_group_name_H-M   'P 1'
#
loop_
_entity.id
_entity.type
_entity.pdbx_description
1 polymer ?
#
loop_
_entity_poly.entity_id
_entity_poly.type
_entity_poly.pdbx_seq_one_letter_code
_entity_poly.pdbx_strand_id
1 'polypeptide(L)'
;MSLWAVTFLEFWKRTCSSLSHRWDCSEFQDIEERPRPEFTAMAPMTIRNPVTGAEEPYFPENKRINRTLTGFMAIIIMVAVVLMFLMAIILYRTILTIVIDKSDTPLTGFASRIASITGSVLNLLVILMLSKVYTSLARILTRWEMHRTQSKYEDMFILKVFIFQFINFYSSPVYIAFFKGRFVGYPGDYNTLLGIRNEDCGAGGCLVELAQELLIIMVGKQLINNIQEFLLP
;
A
#
# COMPACT_ATOMS: atom_id res chain seq x y z
N MET A 1 7.54 -16.64 16.06
CA MET A 1 7.31 -15.30 15.48
C MET A 1 6.26 -14.49 16.25
N SER A 2 5.05 -15.02 16.48
CA SER A 2 4.00 -14.29 17.23
C SER A 2 4.40 -13.88 18.65
N LEU A 3 4.98 -14.80 19.44
CA LEU A 3 5.48 -14.48 20.80
C LEU A 3 6.51 -13.35 20.78
N TRP A 4 7.49 -13.44 19.87
CA TRP A 4 8.51 -12.39 19.70
C TRP A 4 7.89 -11.04 19.35
N ALA A 5 6.94 -11.00 18.41
CA ALA A 5 6.27 -9.76 18.02
C ALA A 5 5.51 -9.11 19.20
N VAL A 6 4.78 -9.90 19.99
CA VAL A 6 4.08 -9.40 21.18
C VAL A 6 5.07 -8.87 22.21
N THR A 7 6.12 -9.64 22.53
CA THR A 7 7.13 -9.19 23.51
C THR A 7 7.88 -7.94 23.06
N PHE A 8 8.17 -7.82 21.76
CA PHE A 8 8.82 -6.65 21.18
C PHE A 8 7.93 -5.41 21.29
N LEU A 9 6.64 -5.51 20.93
CA LEU A 9 5.69 -4.41 21.01
C LEU A 9 5.47 -3.94 22.46
N GLU A 10 5.35 -4.87 23.41
CA GLU A 10 5.23 -4.52 24.83
C GLU A 10 6.48 -3.84 25.37
N PHE A 11 7.67 -4.35 25.01
CA PHE A 11 8.93 -3.72 25.41
C PHE A 11 9.08 -2.33 24.79
N TRP A 12 8.73 -2.16 23.52
CA TRP A 12 8.78 -0.87 22.83
C TRP A 12 7.85 0.16 23.47
N LYS A 13 6.61 -0.21 23.81
CA LYS A 13 5.67 0.67 24.53
C LYS A 13 6.25 1.16 25.86
N ARG A 14 6.88 0.26 26.63
CA ARG A 14 7.53 0.63 27.90
C ARG A 14 8.70 1.59 27.69
N THR A 15 9.52 1.35 26.67
CA THR A 15 10.63 2.23 26.31
C THR A 15 10.15 3.60 25.88
N CYS A 16 9.14 3.70 25.01
CA CYS A 16 8.55 4.97 24.59
C CYS A 16 8.03 5.79 25.77
N SER A 17 7.32 5.15 26.72
CA SER A 17 6.84 5.84 27.93
C SER A 17 7.99 6.35 28.80
N SER A 18 9.03 5.52 29.03
CA SER A 18 10.21 5.96 29.79
C SER A 18 10.97 7.11 29.12
N LEU A 19 10.99 7.13 27.79
CA LEU A 19 11.68 8.13 27.00
C LEU A 19 10.90 9.45 26.95
N SER A 20 9.58 9.37 26.74
CA SER A 20 8.67 10.53 26.78
C SER A 20 8.72 11.24 28.13
N HIS A 21 8.77 10.48 29.24
CA HIS A 21 8.97 11.06 30.57
C HIS A 21 10.37 11.67 30.75
N ARG A 22 11.43 11.01 30.26
CA ARG A 22 12.81 11.54 30.37
C ARG A 22 13.03 12.83 29.59
N TRP A 23 12.34 12.97 28.46
CA TRP A 23 12.40 14.17 27.62
C TRP A 23 11.31 15.19 27.93
N ASP A 24 10.48 14.94 28.95
CA ASP A 24 9.39 15.84 29.37
C ASP A 24 8.43 16.21 28.22
N CYS A 25 8.14 15.23 27.35
CA CYS A 25 7.37 15.42 26.12
C CYS A 25 5.98 14.75 26.18
N SER A 26 5.48 14.36 27.36
CA SER A 26 4.23 13.60 27.49
C SER A 26 2.98 14.40 27.14
N GLU A 27 3.00 15.73 27.31
CA GLU A 27 1.82 16.60 27.12
C GLU A 27 1.99 17.61 25.97
N PHE A 28 3.07 17.50 25.21
CA PHE A 28 3.43 18.49 24.17
C PHE A 28 2.33 18.66 23.11
N GLN A 29 1.71 17.57 22.68
CA GLN A 29 0.71 17.58 21.61
C GLN A 29 -0.59 18.32 22.00
N ASP A 30 -1.01 18.21 23.26
CA ASP A 30 -2.26 18.82 23.72
C ASP A 30 -2.09 20.29 24.13
N ILE A 31 -0.92 20.65 24.65
CA ILE A 31 -0.67 21.98 25.22
C ILE A 31 -0.12 22.96 24.18
N GLU A 32 0.78 22.51 23.31
CA GLU A 32 1.65 23.43 22.56
C GLU A 32 1.49 23.37 21.03
N GLU A 33 0.75 22.38 20.52
CA GLU A 33 0.56 22.21 19.08
C GLU A 33 -0.36 23.30 18.48
N ARG A 34 0.24 24.22 17.72
CA ARG A 34 -0.50 25.27 17.02
C ARG A 34 -1.33 24.71 15.85
N PRO A 35 -2.50 25.29 15.55
CA PRO A 35 -3.27 24.90 14.37
C PRO A 35 -2.50 25.19 13.08
N ARG A 36 -2.67 24.33 12.07
CA ARG A 36 -1.97 24.46 10.79
C ARG A 36 -2.36 25.77 10.09
N PRO A 37 -1.42 26.49 9.46
CA PRO A 37 -1.69 27.76 8.79
C PRO A 37 -2.68 27.61 7.61
N GLU A 38 -2.66 26.48 6.90
CA GLU A 38 -3.65 26.19 5.86
C GLU A 38 -5.07 26.06 6.43
N PHE A 39 -5.19 25.49 7.63
CA PHE A 39 -6.46 25.35 8.33
C PHE A 39 -6.96 26.70 8.83
N THR A 40 -6.10 27.52 9.41
CA THR A 40 -6.48 28.86 9.90
C THR A 40 -6.90 29.79 8.78
N ALA A 41 -6.28 29.70 7.59
CA ALA A 41 -6.63 30.51 6.43
C ALA A 41 -7.96 30.09 5.76
N MET A 42 -8.28 28.79 5.78
CA MET A 42 -9.46 28.25 5.08
C MET A 42 -10.66 27.98 6.00
N ALA A 43 -10.52 28.16 7.32
CA ALA A 43 -11.60 27.97 8.27
C ALA A 43 -12.69 29.04 8.08
N PRO A 44 -13.97 28.65 7.87
CA PRO A 44 -15.04 29.59 7.58
C PRO A 44 -15.61 30.30 8.81
N MET A 45 -15.28 29.84 10.02
CA MET A 45 -15.84 30.34 11.28
C MET A 45 -14.80 30.30 12.39
N THR A 46 -14.93 31.18 13.38
CA THR A 46 -14.17 31.13 14.63
C THR A 46 -15.13 30.80 15.78
N ILE A 47 -14.65 30.04 16.77
CA ILE A 47 -15.38 29.74 17.99
C ILE A 47 -14.50 30.11 19.19
N ARG A 48 -15.10 30.64 20.24
CA ARG A 48 -14.37 30.97 21.47
C ARG A 48 -14.14 29.70 22.28
N ASN A 49 -12.89 29.40 22.59
CA ASN A 49 -12.55 28.24 23.42
C ASN A 49 -13.03 28.46 24.86
N PRO A 50 -13.79 27.53 25.46
CA PRO A 50 -14.34 27.70 26.81
C PRO A 50 -13.28 27.70 27.92
N VAL A 51 -12.07 27.19 27.67
CA VAL A 51 -10.99 27.08 28.66
C VAL A 51 -10.04 28.28 28.57
N THR A 52 -9.55 28.59 27.37
CA THR A 52 -8.56 29.67 27.17
C THR A 52 -9.20 31.02 26.88
N GLY A 53 -10.48 31.05 26.49
CA GLY A 53 -11.20 32.26 26.14
C GLY A 53 -10.76 32.92 24.83
N ALA A 54 -9.80 32.33 24.10
CA ALA A 54 -9.30 32.81 22.81
C ALA A 54 -10.24 32.41 21.66
N GLU A 55 -10.30 33.22 20.61
CA GLU A 55 -11.01 32.86 19.37
C GLU A 55 -10.16 31.92 18.54
N GLU A 56 -10.68 30.73 18.25
CA GLU A 56 -10.01 29.71 17.47
C GLU A 56 -10.78 29.41 16.17
N PRO A 57 -10.08 29.18 15.04
CA PRO A 57 -10.73 28.74 13.82
C PRO A 57 -11.40 27.39 14.03
N TYR A 58 -12.69 27.32 13.70
CA TYR A 58 -13.53 26.13 13.85
C TYR A 58 -14.04 25.67 12.49
N PHE A 59 -14.12 24.35 12.32
CA PHE A 59 -14.68 23.74 11.12
C PHE A 59 -15.78 22.76 11.56
N PRO A 60 -16.99 22.85 10.98
CA PRO A 60 -18.13 22.08 11.44
C PRO A 60 -17.90 20.57 11.28
N GLU A 61 -18.08 19.82 12.36
CA GLU A 61 -17.77 18.39 12.43
C GLU A 61 -18.58 17.57 11.42
N ASN A 62 -19.86 17.90 11.19
CA ASN A 62 -20.70 17.19 10.22
C ASN A 62 -20.13 17.26 8.78
N LYS A 63 -19.61 18.43 8.38
CA LYS A 63 -18.97 18.57 7.06
C LYS A 63 -17.63 17.85 7.02
N ARG A 64 -16.91 17.78 8.15
CA ARG A 64 -15.64 17.05 8.26
C ARG A 64 -15.88 15.55 8.10
N ILE A 65 -16.82 15.00 8.85
CA ILE A 65 -17.17 13.58 8.81
C ILE A 65 -17.58 13.17 7.40
N ASN A 66 -18.40 13.97 6.70
CA ASN A 66 -18.78 13.65 5.32
C ASN A 66 -17.57 13.66 4.36
N ARG A 67 -16.64 14.60 4.53
CA ARG A 67 -15.39 14.64 3.73
C ARG A 67 -14.47 13.46 4.06
N THR A 68 -14.28 13.14 5.34
CA THR A 68 -13.50 11.98 5.77
C THR A 68 -14.11 10.68 5.26
N LEU A 69 -15.43 10.53 5.29
CA LEU A 69 -16.14 9.37 4.74
C LEU A 69 -15.97 9.27 3.23
N THR A 70 -16.05 10.39 2.51
CA THR A 70 -15.72 10.44 1.07
C THR A 70 -14.27 10.05 0.82
N GLY A 71 -13.35 10.44 1.71
CA GLY A 71 -11.95 10.01 1.69
C GLY A 71 -11.78 8.51 1.85
N PHE A 72 -12.47 7.90 2.81
CA PHE A 72 -12.49 6.45 2.97
C PHE A 72 -13.10 5.72 1.76
N MET A 73 -14.16 6.26 1.16
CA MET A 73 -14.73 5.70 -0.08
C MET A 73 -13.73 5.78 -1.24
N ALA A 74 -12.99 6.88 -1.36
CA ALA A 74 -11.92 6.99 -2.35
C ALA A 74 -10.83 5.93 -2.13
N ILE A 75 -10.47 5.60 -0.88
CA ILE A 75 -9.53 4.51 -0.58
C ILE A 75 -10.07 3.18 -1.11
N ILE A 76 -11.33 2.84 -0.85
CA ILE A 76 -11.95 1.58 -1.31
C ILE A 76 -11.91 1.47 -2.84
N ILE A 77 -12.28 2.54 -3.56
CA ILE A 77 -12.22 2.58 -5.03
C ILE A 77 -10.78 2.35 -5.51
N MET A 78 -9.81 3.00 -4.87
CA MET A 78 -8.40 2.87 -5.22
C MET A 78 -7.86 1.45 -4.96
N VAL A 79 -8.33 0.78 -3.90
CA VAL A 79 -8.04 -0.64 -3.66
C VAL A 79 -8.60 -1.52 -4.78
N ALA A 80 -9.83 -1.27 -5.22
CA ALA A 80 -10.40 -2.00 -6.35
C ALA A 80 -9.56 -1.79 -7.63
N VAL A 81 -9.08 -0.57 -7.88
CA VAL A 81 -8.17 -0.28 -9.01
C VAL A 81 -6.87 -1.09 -8.91
N VAL A 82 -6.25 -1.19 -7.72
CA VAL A 82 -5.06 -2.04 -7.51
C VAL A 82 -5.37 -3.48 -7.90
N LEU A 83 -6.47 -4.04 -7.38
CA LEU A 83 -6.87 -5.42 -7.69
C LEU A 83 -7.11 -5.63 -9.19
N MET A 84 -7.73 -4.67 -9.87
CA MET A 84 -7.90 -4.70 -11.33
C MET A 84 -6.56 -4.69 -12.08
N PHE A 85 -5.60 -3.86 -11.66
CA PHE A 85 -4.26 -3.83 -12.26
C PHE A 85 -3.51 -5.15 -12.05
N LEU A 86 -3.60 -5.75 -10.88
CA LEU A 86 -2.99 -7.06 -10.61
C LEU A 86 -3.59 -8.14 -11.51
N MET A 87 -4.92 -8.17 -11.61
CA MET A 87 -5.61 -9.08 -12.54
C MET A 87 -5.14 -8.85 -13.98
N ALA A 88 -4.95 -7.59 -14.41
CA ALA A 88 -4.44 -7.28 -15.75
C ALA A 88 -3.00 -7.77 -15.97
N ILE A 89 -2.12 -7.65 -14.99
CA ILE A 89 -0.73 -8.16 -15.06
C ILE A 89 -0.72 -9.69 -15.17
N ILE A 90 -1.57 -10.37 -14.40
CA ILE A 90 -1.73 -11.82 -14.44
C ILE A 90 -2.21 -12.24 -15.83
N LEU A 91 -3.28 -11.61 -16.34
CA LEU A 91 -3.78 -11.89 -17.69
C LEU A 91 -2.73 -11.63 -18.77
N TYR A 92 -1.96 -10.55 -18.67
CA TYR A 92 -0.86 -10.27 -19.58
C TYR A 92 0.20 -11.40 -19.61
N ARG A 93 0.59 -11.93 -18.45
CA ARG A 93 1.50 -13.10 -18.34
C ARG A 93 0.92 -14.34 -19.04
N THR A 94 -0.36 -14.64 -18.83
CA THR A 94 -1.02 -15.80 -19.46
C THR A 94 -1.08 -15.67 -20.98
N ILE A 95 -1.36 -14.48 -21.50
CA ILE A 95 -1.43 -14.23 -22.95
C ILE A 95 -0.04 -14.37 -23.58
N LEU A 96 1.00 -13.79 -22.95
CA LEU A 96 2.37 -13.89 -23.45
C LEU A 96 2.87 -15.34 -23.55
N THR A 97 2.58 -16.16 -22.55
CA THR A 97 2.99 -17.57 -22.55
C THR A 97 2.32 -18.35 -23.69
N ILE A 98 1.01 -18.16 -23.90
CA ILE A 98 0.28 -18.78 -25.02
C ILE A 98 0.83 -18.33 -26.39
N VAL A 99 1.14 -17.04 -26.54
CA VAL A 99 1.67 -16.49 -27.81
C VAL A 99 3.06 -17.02 -28.12
N ILE A 100 3.94 -17.11 -27.11
CA ILE A 100 5.31 -17.57 -27.30
C ILE A 100 5.35 -19.08 -27.57
N ASP A 101 4.52 -19.88 -26.90
CA ASP A 101 4.41 -21.32 -27.16
C ASP A 101 3.90 -21.61 -28.58
N LYS A 102 3.11 -20.69 -29.16
CA LYS A 102 2.63 -20.80 -30.54
C LYS A 102 3.68 -20.36 -31.58
N SER A 103 4.76 -19.72 -31.16
CA SER A 103 5.83 -19.28 -32.06
C SER A 103 6.93 -20.34 -32.16
N ASP A 104 7.09 -20.94 -33.34
CA ASP A 104 8.13 -21.94 -33.67
C ASP A 104 9.54 -21.30 -33.76
N THR A 105 9.98 -20.63 -32.70
CA THR A 105 11.33 -20.07 -32.59
C THR A 105 12.20 -20.93 -31.67
N PRO A 106 13.52 -21.06 -31.93
CA PRO A 106 14.42 -21.88 -31.11
C PRO A 106 14.64 -21.32 -29.67
N LEU A 107 14.00 -20.21 -29.32
CA LEU A 107 13.98 -19.65 -27.96
C LEU A 107 12.95 -20.30 -27.03
N THR A 108 12.12 -21.21 -27.52
CA THR A 108 11.07 -21.91 -26.74
C THR A 108 11.57 -22.56 -25.44
N GLY A 109 12.81 -23.08 -25.40
CA GLY A 109 13.40 -23.66 -24.18
C GLY A 109 13.74 -22.63 -23.08
N PHE A 110 14.00 -21.38 -23.44
CA PHE A 110 14.28 -20.28 -22.50
C PHE A 110 13.11 -19.30 -22.35
N ALA A 111 12.11 -19.38 -23.23
CA ALA A 111 10.92 -18.54 -23.26
C ALA A 111 10.22 -18.44 -21.91
N SER A 112 9.98 -19.58 -21.26
CA SER A 112 9.35 -19.66 -19.93
C SER A 112 10.14 -18.88 -18.87
N ARG A 113 11.49 -19.00 -18.87
CA ARG A 113 12.35 -18.29 -17.90
C ARG A 113 12.42 -16.80 -18.19
N ILE A 114 12.56 -16.42 -19.46
CA ILE A 114 12.61 -15.02 -19.87
C ILE A 114 11.27 -14.34 -19.56
N ALA A 115 10.14 -14.96 -19.93
CA ALA A 115 8.80 -14.45 -19.63
C ALA A 115 8.55 -14.31 -18.12
N SER A 116 9.10 -15.23 -17.31
CA SER A 116 8.99 -15.12 -15.85
C SER A 116 9.84 -13.98 -15.29
N ILE A 117 11.08 -13.83 -15.75
CA ILE A 117 11.95 -12.73 -15.28
C ILE A 117 11.40 -11.38 -15.72
N THR A 118 11.02 -11.23 -17.00
CA THR A 118 10.45 -9.97 -17.51
C THR A 118 9.11 -9.65 -16.84
N GLY A 119 8.25 -10.64 -16.61
CA GLY A 119 6.99 -10.46 -15.90
C GLY A 119 7.19 -9.98 -14.46
N SER A 120 8.17 -10.51 -13.75
CA SER A 120 8.48 -10.09 -12.37
C SER A 120 9.11 -8.70 -12.31
N VAL A 121 9.97 -8.34 -13.28
CA VAL A 121 10.55 -6.99 -13.38
C VAL A 121 9.49 -5.94 -13.75
N LEU A 122 8.59 -6.27 -14.68
CA LEU A 122 7.45 -5.40 -15.03
C LEU A 122 6.52 -5.21 -13.83
N ASN A 123 6.20 -6.28 -13.10
CA ASN A 123 5.40 -6.18 -11.88
C ASN A 123 6.05 -5.25 -10.85
N LEU A 124 7.36 -5.40 -10.60
CA LEU A 124 8.11 -4.51 -9.71
C LEU A 124 8.06 -3.05 -10.17
N LEU A 125 8.25 -2.78 -11.47
CA LEU A 125 8.21 -1.43 -12.02
C LEU A 125 6.82 -0.79 -11.83
N VAL A 126 5.76 -1.55 -12.10
CA VAL A 126 4.38 -1.10 -11.89
C VAL A 126 4.14 -0.81 -10.41
N ILE A 127 4.53 -1.70 -9.49
CA ILE A 127 4.40 -1.50 -8.05
C ILE A 127 5.10 -0.21 -7.59
N LEU A 128 6.29 0.08 -8.09
CA LEU A 128 7.05 1.29 -7.75
C LEU A 128 6.37 2.56 -8.29
N MET A 129 5.88 2.54 -9.52
CA MET A 129 5.14 3.66 -10.12
C MET A 129 3.83 3.93 -9.38
N LEU A 130 3.03 2.90 -9.13
CA LEU A 130 1.78 3.01 -8.37
C LEU A 130 2.03 3.57 -6.97
N SER A 131 3.10 3.15 -6.30
CA SER A 131 3.47 3.65 -4.97
C SER A 131 3.69 5.17 -4.97
N LYS A 132 4.33 5.73 -6.01
CA LYS A 132 4.50 7.19 -6.14
C LYS A 132 3.17 7.91 -6.36
N VAL A 133 2.31 7.36 -7.22
CA VAL A 133 0.97 7.91 -7.48
C VAL A 133 0.13 7.89 -6.21
N TYR A 134 0.14 6.81 -5.44
CA TYR A 134 -0.62 6.69 -4.19
C TYR A 134 -0.16 7.68 -3.11
N THR A 135 1.15 7.88 -2.96
CA THR A 135 1.67 8.90 -2.03
C THR A 135 1.25 10.31 -2.47
N SER A 136 1.18 10.60 -3.78
CA SER A 136 0.68 11.88 -4.28
C SER A 136 -0.82 12.05 -4.00
N LEU A 137 -1.62 11.05 -4.32
CA LEU A 137 -3.07 11.06 -4.09
C LEU A 137 -3.42 11.15 -2.61
N ALA A 138 -2.73 10.41 -1.75
CA ALA A 138 -2.93 10.46 -0.31
C ALA A 138 -2.67 11.88 0.24
N ARG A 139 -1.68 12.62 -0.30
CA ARG A 139 -1.47 14.03 0.06
C ARG A 139 -2.62 14.92 -0.39
N ILE A 140 -3.13 14.74 -1.60
CA ILE A 140 -4.28 15.52 -2.11
C ILE A 140 -5.52 15.24 -1.25
N LEU A 141 -5.80 13.97 -0.97
CA LEU A 141 -6.96 13.55 -0.19
C LEU A 141 -6.90 14.06 1.25
N THR A 142 -5.74 13.94 1.90
CA THR A 142 -5.57 14.37 3.29
C THR A 142 -5.62 15.89 3.42
N ARG A 143 -5.15 16.65 2.41
CA ARG A 143 -5.35 18.11 2.36
C ARG A 143 -6.82 18.48 2.23
N TRP A 144 -7.58 17.73 1.44
CA TRP A 144 -9.02 17.98 1.27
C TRP A 144 -9.85 17.71 2.53
N GLU A 145 -9.44 16.74 3.36
CA GLU A 145 -10.08 16.41 4.64
C GLU A 145 -9.92 17.49 5.73
N MET A 146 -9.00 18.44 5.56
CA MET A 146 -8.88 19.66 6.39
C MET A 146 -8.74 19.38 7.90
N HIS A 147 -7.61 18.76 8.28
CA HIS A 147 -7.24 18.51 9.67
C HIS A 147 -6.74 19.78 10.38
N ARG A 148 -7.11 19.94 11.66
CA ARG A 148 -6.79 21.12 12.48
C ARG A 148 -5.30 21.21 12.85
N THR A 149 -4.71 20.10 13.30
CA THR A 149 -3.32 20.05 13.79
C THR A 149 -2.42 19.27 12.84
N GLN A 150 -1.11 19.49 12.91
CA GLN A 150 -0.12 18.87 12.04
C GLN A 150 -0.01 17.38 12.35
N SER A 151 0.03 16.98 13.62
CA SER A 151 0.05 15.58 14.03
C SER A 151 -1.17 14.82 13.51
N LYS A 152 -2.39 15.36 13.64
CA LYS A 152 -3.59 14.70 13.11
C LYS A 152 -3.58 14.59 11.59
N TYR A 153 -3.04 15.59 10.90
CA TYR A 153 -2.85 15.54 9.46
C TYR A 153 -1.87 14.43 9.06
N GLU A 154 -0.72 14.36 9.74
CA GLU A 154 0.32 13.36 9.47
C GLU A 154 -0.13 11.95 9.83
N ASP A 155 -0.78 11.73 10.98
CA ASP A 155 -1.32 10.43 11.38
C ASP A 155 -2.29 9.87 10.34
N MET A 156 -3.24 10.71 9.88
CA MET A 156 -4.21 10.32 8.87
C MET A 156 -3.58 10.13 7.50
N PHE A 157 -2.56 10.92 7.16
CA PHE A 157 -1.78 10.73 5.93
C PHE A 157 -1.01 9.40 5.97
N ILE A 158 -0.30 9.12 7.06
CA ILE A 158 0.48 7.89 7.28
C ILE A 158 -0.44 6.68 7.21
N LEU A 159 -1.58 6.71 7.89
CA LEU A 159 -2.56 5.62 7.87
C LEU A 159 -3.03 5.32 6.44
N LYS A 160 -3.37 6.34 5.65
CA LYS A 160 -3.80 6.17 4.26
C LYS A 160 -2.70 5.58 3.38
N VAL A 161 -1.49 6.15 3.45
CA VAL A 161 -0.34 5.66 2.70
C VAL A 161 0.00 4.22 3.10
N PHE A 162 -0.06 3.90 4.40
CA PHE A 162 0.16 2.55 4.91
C PHE A 162 -0.83 1.54 4.32
N ILE A 163 -2.13 1.84 4.33
CA ILE A 163 -3.15 0.96 3.74
C ILE A 163 -2.89 0.72 2.25
N PHE A 164 -2.58 1.78 1.49
CA PHE A 164 -2.28 1.65 0.07
C PHE A 164 -1.04 0.82 -0.19
N GLN A 165 0.04 1.08 0.54
CA GLN A 165 1.27 0.31 0.40
C GLN A 165 1.05 -1.15 0.79
N PHE A 166 0.34 -1.41 1.90
CA PHE A 166 0.04 -2.76 2.35
C PHE A 166 -0.68 -3.55 1.25
N ILE A 167 -1.74 -2.98 0.68
CA ILE A 167 -2.50 -3.63 -0.39
C ILE A 167 -1.65 -3.78 -1.64
N ASN A 168 -0.91 -2.77 -2.07
CA ASN A 168 -0.07 -2.82 -3.26
C ASN A 168 1.05 -3.88 -3.15
N PHE A 169 1.69 -4.03 -1.98
CA PHE A 169 2.81 -4.97 -1.81
C PHE A 169 2.38 -6.39 -1.45
N TYR A 170 1.30 -6.57 -0.69
CA TYR A 170 0.89 -7.90 -0.21
C TYR A 170 -0.20 -8.57 -1.03
N SER A 171 -0.93 -7.84 -1.88
CA SER A 171 -1.99 -8.40 -2.73
C SER A 171 -1.50 -9.49 -3.69
N SER A 172 -0.38 -9.28 -4.37
CA SER A 172 0.18 -10.26 -5.31
C SER A 172 0.66 -11.54 -4.58
N PRO A 173 1.46 -11.46 -3.49
CA PRO A 173 1.78 -12.64 -2.68
C PRO A 173 0.54 -13.36 -2.12
N VAL A 174 -0.48 -12.63 -1.65
CA VAL A 174 -1.74 -13.22 -1.16
C VAL A 174 -2.47 -13.96 -2.28
N TYR A 175 -2.50 -13.40 -3.49
CA TYR A 175 -3.07 -14.08 -4.65
C TYR A 175 -2.33 -15.38 -4.97
N ILE A 176 -1.00 -15.34 -5.05
CA ILE A 176 -0.18 -16.53 -5.34
C ILE A 176 -0.33 -17.60 -4.26
N ALA A 177 -0.39 -17.20 -2.99
CA ALA A 177 -0.47 -18.14 -1.87
C ALA A 177 -1.83 -18.84 -1.76
N PHE A 178 -2.93 -18.13 -1.98
CA PHE A 178 -4.28 -18.63 -1.67
C PHE A 178 -5.15 -18.94 -2.88
N PHE A 179 -4.98 -18.22 -3.99
CA PHE A 179 -5.89 -18.28 -5.15
C PHE A 179 -5.26 -18.98 -6.37
N LYS A 180 -3.96 -18.80 -6.60
CA LYS A 180 -3.26 -19.41 -7.73
C LYS A 180 -3.25 -20.93 -7.65
N GLY A 181 -3.55 -21.61 -8.77
CA GLY A 181 -3.55 -23.06 -8.88
C GLY A 181 -4.72 -23.79 -8.20
N ARG A 182 -5.58 -23.10 -7.43
CA ARG A 182 -6.69 -23.75 -6.69
C ARG A 182 -7.96 -23.92 -7.53
N PHE A 183 -8.13 -23.13 -8.58
CA PHE A 183 -9.35 -23.09 -9.41
C PHE A 183 -9.13 -23.57 -10.85
N VAL A 184 -8.16 -24.45 -11.10
CA VAL A 184 -7.81 -24.90 -12.47
C VAL A 184 -8.78 -25.96 -13.01
N GLY A 185 -9.34 -26.81 -12.14
CA GLY A 185 -10.12 -27.98 -12.56
C GLY A 185 -9.23 -29.21 -12.74
N TYR A 186 -9.68 -30.18 -13.54
CA TYR A 186 -8.96 -31.43 -13.81
C TYR A 186 -8.86 -31.66 -15.33
N PRO A 187 -7.87 -32.43 -15.82
CA PRO A 187 -7.70 -32.66 -17.25
C PRO A 187 -8.97 -33.27 -17.86
N GLY A 188 -9.62 -32.51 -18.74
CA GLY A 188 -10.91 -32.83 -19.38
C GLY A 188 -11.99 -31.79 -19.14
N ASP A 189 -11.99 -31.11 -17.99
CA ASP A 189 -12.91 -30.03 -17.63
C ASP A 189 -12.16 -28.93 -16.87
N TYR A 190 -11.58 -28.01 -17.64
CA TYR A 190 -10.84 -26.87 -17.11
C TYR A 190 -11.79 -25.72 -16.82
N ASN A 191 -11.71 -25.19 -15.60
CA ASN A 191 -12.43 -23.98 -15.25
C ASN A 191 -11.81 -22.80 -16.00
N THR A 192 -12.62 -22.15 -16.84
CA THR A 192 -12.21 -20.96 -17.57
C THR A 192 -12.76 -19.72 -16.89
N LEU A 193 -11.89 -18.77 -16.57
CA LEU A 193 -12.30 -17.44 -16.10
C LEU A 193 -12.30 -16.52 -17.32
N LEU A 194 -13.47 -15.97 -17.67
CA LEU A 194 -13.65 -15.11 -18.86
C LEU A 194 -13.17 -15.77 -20.17
N GLY A 195 -13.32 -17.09 -20.29
CA GLY A 195 -12.93 -17.86 -21.48
C GLY A 195 -11.43 -18.18 -21.60
N ILE A 196 -10.62 -17.81 -20.60
CA ILE A 196 -9.17 -18.06 -20.54
C ILE A 196 -8.89 -19.15 -19.49
N ARG A 197 -7.93 -20.04 -19.76
CA ARG A 197 -7.48 -21.07 -18.82
C ARG A 197 -6.81 -20.40 -17.61
N ASN A 198 -7.23 -20.77 -16.40
CA ASN A 198 -6.61 -20.27 -15.17
C ASN A 198 -5.13 -20.67 -15.05
N GLU A 199 -4.34 -19.86 -14.36
CA GLU A 199 -2.91 -20.11 -14.17
C GLU A 199 -2.65 -21.40 -13.36
N ASP A 200 -1.86 -22.27 -13.98
CA ASP A 200 -1.32 -23.46 -13.35
C ASP A 200 -0.10 -23.14 -12.50
N CYS A 201 0.08 -23.97 -11.48
CA CYS A 201 1.26 -23.94 -10.66
C CYS A 201 2.39 -24.76 -11.32
N GLY A 202 3.63 -24.27 -11.27
CA GLY A 202 4.79 -25.02 -11.81
C GLY A 202 5.03 -26.34 -11.08
N ALA A 203 5.86 -27.22 -11.66
CA ALA A 203 6.14 -28.56 -11.13
C ALA A 203 6.74 -28.57 -9.70
N GLY A 204 7.39 -27.46 -9.29
CA GLY A 204 7.94 -27.27 -7.93
C GLY A 204 6.98 -26.62 -6.93
N GLY A 205 5.73 -26.37 -7.32
CA GLY A 205 4.74 -25.67 -6.50
C GLY A 205 4.89 -24.14 -6.49
N CYS A 206 3.89 -23.46 -5.93
CA CYS A 206 3.74 -22.00 -6.01
C CYS A 206 4.50 -21.30 -4.88
N LEU A 207 5.01 -22.08 -3.93
CA LEU A 207 5.82 -21.60 -2.81
C LEU A 207 7.15 -21.04 -3.30
N VAL A 208 7.76 -21.63 -4.34
CA VAL A 208 9.01 -21.12 -4.92
C VAL A 208 8.78 -19.77 -5.61
N GLU A 209 7.68 -19.64 -6.36
CA GLU A 209 7.29 -18.36 -6.98
C GLU A 209 7.03 -17.28 -5.92
N LEU A 210 6.28 -17.64 -4.87
CA LEU A 210 6.00 -16.76 -3.74
C LEU A 210 7.28 -16.30 -3.03
N ALA A 211 8.21 -17.22 -2.76
CA ALA A 211 9.46 -16.92 -2.09
C ALA A 211 10.33 -15.98 -2.94
N GLN A 212 10.38 -16.19 -4.26
CA GLN A 212 11.08 -15.32 -5.18
C GLN A 212 10.46 -13.91 -5.21
N GLU A 213 9.13 -13.81 -5.26
CA GLU A 213 8.44 -12.51 -5.24
C GLU A 213 8.71 -11.75 -3.94
N LEU A 214 8.59 -12.40 -2.78
CA LEU A 214 8.87 -11.79 -1.49
C LEU A 214 10.33 -11.33 -1.38
N LEU A 215 11.29 -12.12 -1.88
CA LEU A 215 12.70 -11.74 -1.93
C LEU A 215 12.91 -10.49 -2.79
N ILE A 216 12.30 -10.42 -3.97
CA ILE A 216 12.39 -9.26 -4.85
C ILE A 216 11.78 -8.03 -4.19
N ILE A 217 10.63 -8.16 -3.52
CA ILE A 217 9.97 -7.02 -2.85
C ILE A 217 10.80 -6.54 -1.65
N MET A 218 11.24 -7.43 -0.78
CA MET A 218 11.98 -7.06 0.43
C MET A 218 13.38 -6.52 0.11
N VAL A 219 14.13 -7.20 -0.75
CA VAL A 219 15.51 -6.82 -1.08
C VAL A 219 15.51 -5.69 -2.11
N GLY A 220 14.70 -5.80 -3.16
CA GLY A 220 14.65 -4.82 -4.25
C GLY A 220 14.17 -3.45 -3.78
N LYS A 221 13.11 -3.39 -2.96
CA LYS A 221 12.63 -2.11 -2.40
C LYS A 221 13.69 -1.46 -1.50
N GLN A 222 14.33 -2.24 -0.62
CA GLN A 222 15.34 -1.71 0.30
C GLN A 222 16.56 -1.18 -0.46
N LEU A 223 17.04 -1.92 -1.47
CA LEU A 223 18.17 -1.48 -2.30
C LEU A 223 17.83 -0.20 -3.08
N ILE A 224 16.68 -0.15 -3.74
CA ILE A 224 16.27 1.02 -4.53
C ILE A 224 16.08 2.24 -3.63
N ASN A 225 15.44 2.08 -2.46
CA ASN A 225 15.25 3.18 -1.53
C ASN A 225 16.60 3.69 -0.97
N ASN A 226 17.50 2.79 -0.57
CA ASN A 226 18.82 3.19 -0.07
C ASN A 226 19.64 3.94 -1.16
N ILE A 227 19.56 3.49 -2.41
CA ILE A 227 20.23 4.17 -3.55
C ILE A 227 19.59 5.54 -3.80
N GLN A 228 18.26 5.63 -3.77
CA GLN A 228 17.56 6.91 -3.96
C GLN A 228 17.89 7.90 -2.85
N GLU A 229 17.91 7.48 -1.59
CA GLU A 229 18.24 8.33 -0.44
C GLU A 229 19.71 8.79 -0.47
N PHE A 230 20.63 7.95 -0.98
CA PHE A 230 22.02 8.34 -1.17
C PHE A 230 22.23 9.34 -2.32
N LEU A 231 21.50 9.18 -3.44
CA LEU A 231 21.67 10.01 -4.63
C LEU A 231 20.83 11.30 -4.60
N LEU A 232 19.70 11.30 -3.90
CA LEU A 232 18.78 12.42 -3.77
C LEU A 232 18.60 12.74 -2.27
N PRO A 233 19.39 13.68 -1.72
CA PRO A 233 19.24 14.12 -0.33
C PRO A 233 17.97 14.94 -0.10
#